data_AF-A0A1N6F8H4-F1
#
_entry.id   AF-A0A1N6F8H4-F1
#
_cell.length_a   1.000
_cell.length_b   1.000
_cell.length_c   1.000
_cell.angle_alpha   90.00
_cell.angle_beta   90.00
_cell.angle_gamma   90.00
#
_symmetry.space_group_name_H-M   'P 1'
#
loop_
_entity.id
_entity.type
_entity.pdbx_description
1 polymer ?
#
loop_
_entity_poly.entity_id
_entity_poly.type
_entity_poly.pdbx_seq_one_letter_code
_entity_poly.pdbx_strand_id
1 'polypeptide(L)'
;MNDYQLRLLAEAPPPACPVNAGSPEQWDEVEAQLGTVLPGDYKWLINTYGSGDFCDLLGVLNPFSSSESGNLLSQVDPILEHYREGPGFQIAVKRPFPAYPERGGLLPVARDSNGDDLFWLTRGEPDDWTLVHYNWRGGWEYQQYYIPLAQFIAEWVSGLLPESFFGGGSDPKIIRRDPTFCPAGQVRPRRSGGKGSRNR
;
A
#
# COMPACT_ATOMS: atom_id res chain seq x y z
N MET A 1 -21.20 1.27 1.92
CA MET A 1 -20.06 0.60 2.59
C MET A 1 -20.24 -0.89 2.38
N ASN A 2 -19.24 -1.55 1.82
CA ASN A 2 -19.30 -2.97 1.42
C ASN A 2 -18.62 -3.88 2.46
N ASP A 3 -18.70 -5.21 2.24
CA ASP A 3 -18.28 -6.21 3.22
C ASP A 3 -16.79 -6.14 3.57
N TYR A 4 -15.92 -5.86 2.59
CA TYR A 4 -14.48 -5.78 2.85
C TYR A 4 -14.09 -4.49 3.58
N GLN A 5 -14.79 -3.37 3.34
CA GLN A 5 -14.61 -2.14 4.11
C GLN A 5 -14.99 -2.36 5.58
N LEU A 6 -16.12 -3.02 5.84
CA LEU A 6 -16.54 -3.37 7.19
C LEU A 6 -15.53 -4.28 7.90
N ARG A 7 -14.99 -5.26 7.17
CA ARG A 7 -13.92 -6.13 7.69
C ARG A 7 -12.67 -5.34 8.04
N LEU A 8 -12.21 -4.45 7.14
CA LEU A 8 -11.03 -3.64 7.39
C LEU A 8 -11.20 -2.76 8.64
N LEU A 9 -12.36 -2.14 8.81
CA LEU A 9 -12.68 -1.35 9.99
C LEU A 9 -12.68 -2.17 11.29
N ALA A 10 -13.04 -3.44 11.23
CA ALA A 10 -13.05 -4.33 12.38
C ALA A 10 -11.64 -4.82 12.76
N GLU A 11 -10.83 -5.21 11.77
CA GLU A 11 -9.47 -5.77 11.98
C GLU A 11 -8.40 -4.68 12.18
N ALA A 12 -8.60 -3.51 11.58
CA ALA A 12 -7.75 -2.35 11.72
C ALA A 12 -8.61 -1.11 12.02
N PRO A 13 -9.03 -0.89 13.28
CA PRO A 13 -9.83 0.28 13.63
C PRO A 13 -9.13 1.58 13.18
N PRO A 14 -9.83 2.49 12.50
CA PRO A 14 -9.24 3.74 12.05
C PRO A 14 -8.90 4.64 13.25
N PRO A 15 -7.93 5.55 13.10
CA PRO A 15 -7.60 6.50 14.16
C PRO A 15 -8.78 7.45 14.42
N ALA A 16 -8.96 7.84 15.69
CA ALA A 16 -9.99 8.81 16.07
C ALA A 16 -9.81 10.18 15.40
N CYS A 17 -8.55 10.55 15.12
CA CYS A 17 -8.17 11.76 14.38
C CYS A 17 -7.18 11.36 13.28
N PRO A 18 -7.63 11.03 12.05
CA PRO A 18 -6.74 10.71 10.96
C PRO A 18 -5.90 11.93 10.56
N VAL A 19 -4.63 11.69 10.24
CA VAL A 19 -3.69 12.74 9.83
C VAL A 19 -3.69 12.81 8.31
N ASN A 20 -3.77 14.02 7.73
CA ASN A 20 -3.79 14.20 6.27
C ASN A 20 -4.92 13.40 5.58
N ALA A 21 -6.07 13.25 6.22
CA ALA A 21 -7.27 12.77 5.53
C ALA A 21 -7.70 13.87 4.55
N GLY A 22 -7.81 13.54 3.28
CA GLY A 22 -8.35 14.47 2.29
C GLY A 22 -9.82 14.73 2.48
N SER A 23 -10.34 15.75 1.81
CA SER A 23 -11.76 15.99 1.65
C SER A 23 -12.23 15.60 0.23
N PRO A 24 -13.52 15.29 0.03
CA PRO A 24 -14.08 14.98 -1.29
C PRO A 24 -13.71 16.00 -2.38
N GLU A 25 -13.66 17.28 -2.04
CA GLU A 25 -13.42 18.40 -2.96
C GLU A 25 -11.95 18.50 -3.42
N GLN A 26 -11.02 17.91 -2.67
CA GLN A 26 -9.58 17.97 -3.01
C GLN A 26 -9.17 16.90 -4.03
N TRP A 27 -9.99 15.86 -4.23
CA TRP A 27 -9.66 14.75 -5.12
C TRP A 27 -9.61 15.16 -6.59
N ASP A 28 -10.47 16.07 -7.03
CA ASP A 28 -10.49 16.57 -8.40
C ASP A 28 -9.13 17.19 -8.78
N GLU A 29 -8.49 17.90 -7.85
CA GLU A 29 -7.16 18.49 -8.05
C GLU A 29 -6.07 17.42 -8.14
N VAL A 30 -6.12 16.41 -7.27
CA VAL A 30 -5.17 15.27 -7.28
C VAL A 30 -5.27 14.50 -8.60
N GLU A 31 -6.49 14.18 -9.04
CA GLU A 31 -6.75 13.43 -10.27
C GLU A 31 -6.36 14.25 -11.51
N ALA A 32 -6.58 15.56 -11.49
CA ALA A 32 -6.11 16.46 -12.55
C ALA A 32 -4.58 16.50 -12.64
N GLN A 33 -3.87 16.53 -11.50
CA GLN A 33 -2.40 16.51 -11.48
C GLN A 33 -1.83 15.16 -11.94
N LEU A 34 -2.45 14.04 -11.55
CA LEU A 34 -2.04 12.71 -12.01
C LEU A 34 -2.40 12.46 -13.48
N GLY A 35 -3.43 13.15 -14.00
CA GLY A 35 -3.95 12.93 -15.36
C GLY A 35 -4.85 11.70 -15.47
N THR A 36 -5.33 11.17 -14.35
CA THR A 36 -6.24 10.02 -14.29
C THR A 36 -7.07 10.08 -13.03
N VAL A 37 -8.28 9.51 -13.08
CA VAL A 37 -9.09 9.35 -11.88
C VAL A 37 -8.63 8.11 -11.09
N LEU A 38 -8.80 8.15 -9.77
CA LEU A 38 -8.31 7.12 -8.87
C LEU A 38 -9.43 6.20 -8.37
N PRO A 39 -9.12 4.94 -8.00
CA PRO A 39 -10.10 3.99 -7.49
C PRO A 39 -10.88 4.57 -6.29
N GLY A 40 -12.19 4.33 -6.25
CA GLY A 40 -13.07 4.83 -5.19
C GLY A 40 -12.74 4.25 -3.81
N ASP A 41 -12.27 3.01 -3.76
CA ASP A 41 -11.89 2.34 -2.51
C ASP A 41 -10.61 2.94 -1.90
N TYR A 42 -9.67 3.36 -2.75
CA TYR A 42 -8.48 4.10 -2.34
C TYR A 42 -8.84 5.47 -1.76
N LYS A 43 -9.71 6.21 -2.42
CA LYS A 43 -10.20 7.51 -1.89
C LYS A 43 -10.89 7.33 -0.55
N TRP A 44 -11.72 6.30 -0.41
CA TRP A 44 -12.34 5.94 0.87
C TRP A 44 -11.28 5.60 1.93
N LEU A 45 -10.25 4.82 1.59
CA LEU A 45 -9.19 4.42 2.51
C LEU A 45 -8.43 5.64 3.03
N ILE A 46 -7.99 6.53 2.15
CA ILE A 46 -7.28 7.77 2.51
C ILE A 46 -8.15 8.69 3.37
N ASN A 47 -9.42 8.89 3.02
CA ASN A 47 -10.33 9.72 3.81
C ASN A 47 -10.64 9.12 5.20
N THR A 48 -10.52 7.79 5.35
CA THR A 48 -10.83 7.09 6.60
C THR A 48 -9.63 6.97 7.54
N TYR A 49 -8.46 6.63 6.99
CA TYR A 49 -7.25 6.33 7.77
C TYR A 49 -6.23 7.48 7.76
N GLY A 50 -6.22 8.30 6.72
CA GLY A 50 -5.19 9.30 6.49
C GLY A 50 -3.82 8.67 6.19
N SER A 51 -2.75 9.41 6.48
CA SER A 51 -1.37 8.93 6.40
C SER A 51 -1.03 7.99 7.56
N GLY A 52 -0.38 6.87 7.25
CA GLY A 52 0.12 5.90 8.22
C GLY A 52 0.55 4.59 7.57
N ASP A 53 0.81 3.60 8.40
CA ASP A 53 1.16 2.24 7.97
C ASP A 53 0.24 1.19 8.60
N PHE A 54 0.00 0.13 7.84
CA PHE A 54 -0.57 -1.10 8.33
C PHE A 54 0.55 -2.05 8.73
N CYS A 55 0.46 -2.57 9.95
CA CYS A 55 1.30 -3.63 10.47
C CYS A 55 2.82 -3.38 10.43
N ASP A 56 3.29 -2.11 10.43
CA ASP A 56 4.73 -1.77 10.31
C ASP A 56 5.36 -2.29 9.01
N LEU A 57 4.50 -2.61 8.04
CA LEU A 57 4.89 -3.15 6.73
C LEU A 57 4.39 -2.24 5.63
N LEU A 58 3.08 -2.05 5.48
CA LEU A 58 2.52 -1.43 4.28
C LEU A 58 2.10 0.02 4.54
N GLY A 59 2.84 0.97 3.96
CA GLY A 59 2.47 2.38 3.91
C GLY A 59 1.77 2.72 2.60
N VAL A 60 0.52 3.21 2.68
CA VAL A 60 -0.21 3.67 1.49
C VAL A 60 0.22 5.09 1.17
N LEU A 61 0.60 5.34 -0.09
CA LEU A 61 0.96 6.67 -0.56
C LEU A 61 -0.29 7.56 -0.51
N ASN A 62 -0.20 8.69 0.18
CA ASN A 62 -1.32 9.61 0.40
C ASN A 62 -1.01 10.95 -0.28
N PRO A 63 -1.77 11.42 -1.30
CA PRO A 63 -1.52 12.68 -1.99
C PRO A 63 -1.60 13.91 -1.09
N PHE A 64 -2.26 13.81 0.07
CA PHE A 64 -2.38 14.89 1.05
C PHE A 64 -1.28 14.84 2.12
N SER A 65 -0.37 13.86 2.06
CA SER A 65 0.74 13.74 3.00
C SER A 65 1.65 14.96 2.90
N SER A 66 1.97 15.57 4.05
CA SER A 66 3.01 16.61 4.14
C SER A 66 4.43 16.05 4.05
N SER A 67 4.60 14.73 4.20
CA SER A 67 5.88 14.05 4.01
C SER A 67 6.04 13.61 2.57
N GLU A 68 7.11 14.04 1.90
CA GLU A 68 7.43 13.69 0.51
C GLU A 68 7.52 12.16 0.31
N SER A 69 8.09 11.42 1.26
CA SER A 69 8.26 9.97 1.15
C SER A 69 6.93 9.20 1.27
N GLY A 70 5.91 9.81 1.88
CA GLY A 70 4.56 9.25 1.97
C GLY A 70 3.56 9.90 1.02
N ASN A 71 3.99 10.85 0.18
CA ASN A 71 3.12 11.58 -0.71
C ASN A 71 3.04 10.91 -2.09
N LEU A 72 1.82 10.59 -2.55
CA LEU A 72 1.61 9.95 -3.85
C LEU A 72 2.20 10.79 -4.99
N LEU A 73 1.84 12.07 -5.08
CA LEU A 73 2.26 12.96 -6.15
C LEU A 73 3.79 13.14 -6.18
N SER A 74 4.43 13.20 -5.00
CA SER A 74 5.89 13.31 -4.90
C SER A 74 6.62 11.99 -5.21
N GLN A 75 5.99 10.83 -5.02
CA GLN A 75 6.63 9.53 -5.18
C GLN A 75 6.42 8.87 -6.55
N VAL A 76 5.41 9.28 -7.33
CA VAL A 76 5.13 8.69 -8.65
C VAL A 76 6.37 8.72 -9.55
N ASP A 77 7.01 9.87 -9.72
CA ASP A 77 8.15 9.99 -10.63
C ASP A 77 9.39 9.21 -10.15
N PRO A 78 9.87 9.36 -8.89
CA PRO A 78 11.02 8.59 -8.41
C PRO A 78 10.82 7.07 -8.46
N ILE A 79 9.62 6.58 -8.11
CA ILE A 79 9.34 5.15 -8.14
C ILE A 79 9.33 4.64 -9.58
N LEU A 80 8.70 5.37 -10.49
CA LEU A 80 8.62 4.94 -11.88
C LEU A 80 9.97 5.04 -12.57
N GLU A 81 10.81 6.03 -12.24
CA GLU A 81 12.21 6.09 -12.70
C GLU A 81 12.98 4.84 -12.28
N HIS A 82 12.93 4.48 -10.99
CA HIS A 82 13.53 3.25 -10.49
C HIS A 82 13.00 2.00 -11.23
N TYR A 83 11.68 1.95 -11.47
CA TYR A 83 11.09 0.89 -12.29
C TYR A 83 11.57 0.88 -13.75
N ARG A 84 11.92 2.03 -14.34
CA ARG A 84 12.46 2.09 -15.70
C ARG A 84 13.90 1.58 -15.76
N GLU A 85 14.70 1.88 -14.76
CA GLU A 85 16.08 1.37 -14.63
C GLU A 85 16.10 -0.15 -14.44
N GLY A 86 15.13 -0.67 -13.69
CA GLY A 86 14.96 -2.08 -13.41
C GLY A 86 15.88 -2.61 -12.32
N PRO A 87 15.77 -3.90 -11.98
CA PRO A 87 16.48 -4.52 -10.87
C PRO A 87 17.95 -4.74 -11.25
N GLY A 88 18.77 -3.69 -11.07
CA GLY A 88 20.23 -3.68 -11.13
C GLY A 88 20.86 -4.63 -12.16
N PHE A 89 21.17 -5.87 -11.74
CA PHE A 89 21.94 -6.86 -12.51
C PHE A 89 21.16 -7.59 -13.63
N GLN A 90 19.86 -7.35 -13.81
CA GLN A 90 19.02 -8.05 -14.81
C GLN A 90 18.55 -7.17 -15.99
N ILE A 91 19.36 -6.17 -16.38
CA ILE A 91 19.03 -5.17 -17.44
C ILE A 91 18.65 -5.81 -18.79
N ALA A 92 19.07 -7.06 -19.05
CA ALA A 92 18.77 -7.77 -20.29
C ALA A 92 17.31 -8.26 -20.41
N VAL A 93 16.55 -8.30 -19.32
CA VAL A 93 15.15 -8.76 -19.31
C VAL A 93 14.21 -7.58 -19.46
N LYS A 94 13.32 -7.65 -20.45
CA LYS A 94 12.31 -6.59 -20.69
C LYS A 94 11.35 -6.50 -19.51
N ARG A 95 11.05 -5.27 -19.10
CA ARG A 95 10.05 -4.96 -18.07
C ARG A 95 8.69 -5.59 -18.40
N PRO A 96 7.99 -6.21 -17.43
CA PRO A 96 6.71 -6.88 -17.69
C PRO A 96 5.58 -5.94 -18.08
N PHE A 97 5.58 -4.71 -17.54
CA PHE A 97 4.53 -3.72 -17.74
C PHE A 97 5.11 -2.36 -18.19
N PRO A 98 4.31 -1.53 -18.88
CA PRO A 98 4.65 -0.13 -19.09
C PRO A 98 4.72 0.64 -17.77
N ALA A 99 5.39 1.79 -17.75
CA ALA A 99 5.33 2.73 -16.61
C ALA A 99 4.31 3.84 -16.93
N TYR A 100 3.45 4.20 -15.98
CA TYR A 100 2.56 5.36 -16.16
C TYR A 100 3.38 6.62 -16.55
N PRO A 101 2.90 7.48 -17.47
CA PRO A 101 1.58 7.53 -18.10
C PRO A 101 1.42 6.70 -19.39
N GLU A 102 2.34 5.77 -19.68
CA GLU A 102 2.16 4.85 -20.81
C GLU A 102 0.86 4.04 -20.61
N ARG A 103 0.09 3.82 -21.69
CA ARG A 103 -1.23 3.17 -21.62
C ARG A 103 -1.14 1.80 -20.95
N GLY A 104 -1.92 1.61 -19.90
CA GLY A 104 -1.91 0.35 -19.15
C GLY A 104 -0.62 0.13 -18.36
N GLY A 105 0.03 1.22 -17.97
CA GLY A 105 1.25 1.22 -17.16
C GLY A 105 0.99 1.17 -15.66
N LEU A 106 2.05 0.93 -14.91
CA LEU A 106 2.01 0.88 -13.46
C LEU A 106 1.96 2.29 -12.86
N LEU A 107 1.06 2.50 -11.91
CA LEU A 107 0.97 3.69 -11.07
C LEU A 107 1.19 3.27 -9.61
N PRO A 108 2.18 3.83 -8.88
CA PRO A 108 2.44 3.46 -7.49
C PRO A 108 1.23 3.75 -6.58
N VAL A 109 1.00 2.88 -5.59
CA VAL A 109 -0.08 3.06 -4.59
C VAL A 109 0.40 2.89 -3.16
N ALA A 110 1.33 1.99 -2.91
CA ALA A 110 1.83 1.71 -1.57
C ALA A 110 3.26 1.19 -1.63
N ARG A 111 3.94 1.25 -0.49
CA ARG A 111 5.28 0.72 -0.31
C ARG A 111 5.33 -0.14 0.94
N ASP A 112 6.05 -1.25 0.85
CA ASP A 112 6.35 -2.08 2.01
C ASP A 112 7.63 -1.59 2.73
N SER A 113 7.84 -2.00 3.98
CA SER A 113 9.01 -1.57 4.77
C SER A 113 10.33 -2.18 4.33
N ASN A 114 10.31 -3.12 3.37
CA ASN A 114 11.51 -3.71 2.76
C ASN A 114 11.97 -2.98 1.49
N GLY A 115 11.19 -1.99 1.04
CA GLY A 115 11.46 -1.20 -0.15
C GLY A 115 10.77 -1.73 -1.41
N ASP A 116 9.89 -2.74 -1.29
CA ASP A 116 9.06 -3.23 -2.38
C ASP A 116 7.84 -2.31 -2.58
N ASP A 117 7.45 -2.13 -3.84
CA ASP A 117 6.36 -1.23 -4.21
C ASP A 117 5.14 -2.03 -4.71
N LEU A 118 3.97 -1.54 -4.33
CA LEU A 118 2.67 -1.99 -4.82
C LEU A 118 2.16 -0.95 -5.83
N PHE A 119 1.64 -1.43 -6.95
CA PHE A 119 1.19 -0.61 -8.07
C PHE A 119 -0.24 -0.95 -8.46
N TRP A 120 -0.97 0.02 -9.03
CA TRP A 120 -2.10 -0.25 -9.90
C TRP A 120 -1.62 -0.45 -11.34
N LEU A 121 -2.15 -1.46 -12.01
CA LEU A 121 -2.05 -1.61 -13.46
C LEU A 121 -3.23 -0.87 -14.12
N THR A 122 -2.96 0.29 -14.72
CA THR A 122 -3.97 1.26 -15.19
C THR A 122 -4.70 0.84 -16.48
N ARG A 123 -5.37 -0.32 -16.45
CA ARG A 123 -6.10 -0.90 -17.59
C ARG A 123 -7.59 -0.99 -17.28
N GLY A 124 -8.40 -0.38 -18.15
CA GLY A 124 -9.86 -0.36 -17.98
C GLY A 124 -10.29 0.68 -16.95
N GLU A 125 -11.43 0.41 -16.31
CA GLU A 125 -12.00 1.30 -15.30
C GLU A 125 -11.13 1.31 -14.02
N PRO A 126 -10.93 2.48 -13.38
CA PRO A 126 -10.12 2.63 -12.17
C PRO A 126 -10.48 1.68 -11.03
N ASP A 127 -11.77 1.47 -10.78
CA ASP A 127 -12.24 0.58 -9.71
C ASP A 127 -11.88 -0.90 -9.96
N ASP A 128 -11.51 -1.27 -11.19
CA ASP A 128 -11.12 -2.62 -11.60
C ASP A 128 -9.60 -2.77 -11.81
N TRP A 129 -8.80 -1.74 -11.52
CA TRP A 129 -7.35 -1.81 -11.72
C TRP A 129 -6.73 -2.90 -10.86
N THR A 130 -5.96 -3.78 -11.52
CA THR A 130 -5.24 -4.88 -10.86
C THR A 130 -4.10 -4.34 -10.02
N LEU A 131 -3.93 -4.85 -8.81
CA LEU A 131 -2.76 -4.56 -7.99
C LEU A 131 -1.59 -5.45 -8.42
N VAL A 132 -0.40 -4.88 -8.52
CA VAL A 132 0.84 -5.58 -8.85
C VAL A 132 1.86 -5.31 -7.76
N HIS A 133 2.31 -6.35 -7.07
CA HIS A 133 3.35 -6.28 -6.05
C HIS A 133 4.66 -6.80 -6.64
N TYR A 134 5.70 -5.98 -6.64
CA TYR A 134 7.02 -6.35 -7.18
C TYR A 134 7.99 -6.72 -6.07
N ASN A 135 8.78 -7.78 -6.28
CA ASN A 135 9.95 -8.10 -5.46
C ASN A 135 11.20 -7.59 -6.16
N TRP A 136 11.72 -6.43 -5.77
CA TRP A 136 12.89 -5.85 -6.42
C TRP A 136 14.15 -6.73 -6.27
N ARG A 137 14.20 -7.56 -5.22
CA ARG A 137 15.31 -8.49 -4.96
C ARG A 137 15.23 -9.75 -5.80
N GLY A 138 14.02 -10.14 -6.19
CA GLY A 138 13.73 -11.27 -7.09
C GLY A 138 13.90 -10.93 -8.58
N GLY A 139 14.25 -9.69 -8.91
CA GLY A 139 14.33 -9.23 -10.29
C GLY A 139 12.97 -8.74 -10.77
N TRP A 140 12.46 -9.31 -11.86
CA TRP A 140 11.13 -8.99 -12.39
C TRP A 140 10.02 -9.90 -11.85
N GLU A 141 10.23 -10.53 -10.70
CA GLU A 141 9.20 -11.32 -10.02
C GLU A 141 8.09 -10.40 -9.48
N TYR A 142 6.84 -10.76 -9.75
CA TYR A 142 5.68 -10.03 -9.29
C TYR A 142 4.51 -10.95 -8.95
N GLN A 143 3.61 -10.44 -8.12
CA GLN A 143 2.30 -11.04 -7.84
C GLN A 143 1.19 -10.07 -8.27
N GLN A 144 0.09 -10.62 -8.78
CA GLN A 144 -1.08 -9.83 -9.17
C GLN A 144 -2.27 -10.16 -8.27
N TYR A 145 -3.02 -9.13 -7.91
CA TYR A 145 -4.25 -9.26 -7.12
C TYR A 145 -5.40 -8.59 -7.87
N TYR A 146 -6.44 -9.37 -8.13
CA TYR A 146 -7.63 -8.97 -8.87
C TYR A 146 -8.75 -8.54 -7.92
N ILE A 147 -8.39 -7.74 -6.91
CA ILE A 147 -9.28 -7.23 -5.86
C ILE A 147 -8.91 -5.77 -5.57
N PRO A 148 -9.86 -4.95 -5.06
CA PRO A 148 -9.59 -3.57 -4.66
C PRO A 148 -8.52 -3.47 -3.56
N LEU A 149 -7.84 -2.33 -3.45
CA LEU A 149 -6.80 -2.08 -2.45
C LEU A 149 -7.30 -2.29 -1.02
N ALA A 150 -8.45 -1.71 -0.66
CA ALA A 150 -9.01 -1.87 0.67
C ALA A 150 -9.40 -3.33 0.96
N GLN A 151 -9.80 -4.10 -0.05
CA GLN A 151 -10.03 -5.53 0.10
C GLN A 151 -8.73 -6.29 0.30
N PHE A 152 -7.69 -6.00 -0.49
CA PHE A 152 -6.35 -6.58 -0.32
C PHE A 152 -5.84 -6.37 1.11
N ILE A 153 -5.92 -5.15 1.64
CA ILE A 153 -5.48 -4.84 3.01
C ILE A 153 -6.34 -5.62 4.01
N ALA A 154 -7.68 -5.64 3.86
CA ALA A 154 -8.59 -6.35 4.76
C ALA A 154 -8.28 -7.85 4.84
N GLU A 155 -8.08 -8.49 3.69
CA GLU A 155 -7.76 -9.92 3.62
C GLU A 155 -6.36 -10.21 4.14
N TRP A 156 -5.38 -9.35 3.85
CA TRP A 156 -4.01 -9.48 4.36
C TRP A 156 -3.94 -9.38 5.89
N VAL A 157 -4.53 -8.35 6.50
CA VAL A 157 -4.53 -8.20 7.97
C VAL A 157 -5.35 -9.29 8.68
N SER A 158 -6.34 -9.86 7.98
CA SER A 158 -7.10 -11.04 8.46
C SER A 158 -6.31 -12.35 8.35
N GLY A 159 -5.15 -12.37 7.67
CA GLY A 159 -4.38 -13.58 7.38
C GLY A 159 -4.99 -14.48 6.29
N LEU A 160 -5.87 -13.92 5.45
CA LEU A 160 -6.51 -14.62 4.33
C LEU A 160 -5.68 -14.58 3.03
N LEU A 161 -4.61 -13.77 3.01
CA LEU A 161 -3.63 -13.71 1.91
C LEU A 161 -2.24 -14.17 2.38
N PRO A 162 -2.04 -15.46 2.73
CA PRO A 162 -0.77 -15.94 3.27
C PRO A 162 0.40 -15.82 2.28
N GLU A 163 0.11 -15.89 0.97
CA GLU A 163 1.10 -15.76 -0.11
C GLU A 163 1.48 -14.30 -0.42
N SER A 164 0.76 -13.33 0.17
CA SER A 164 1.07 -11.92 -0.03
C SER A 164 2.46 -11.57 0.50
N PHE A 165 3.07 -10.54 -0.07
CA PHE A 165 4.45 -10.17 0.23
C PHE A 165 5.42 -11.36 0.08
N PHE A 166 5.20 -12.18 -0.96
CA PHE A 166 6.02 -13.35 -1.27
C PHE A 166 6.13 -14.33 -0.09
N GLY A 167 5.01 -14.57 0.58
CA GLY A 167 4.89 -15.44 1.76
C GLY A 167 4.97 -14.70 3.11
N GLY A 168 5.32 -13.41 3.12
CA GLY A 168 5.32 -12.58 4.33
C GLY A 168 3.94 -12.42 4.98
N GLY A 169 2.86 -12.54 4.19
CA GLY A 169 1.49 -12.53 4.65
C GLY A 169 1.10 -13.69 5.57
N SER A 170 1.96 -14.69 5.73
CA SER A 170 1.75 -15.82 6.65
C SER A 170 2.42 -15.64 8.02
N ASP A 171 3.34 -14.67 8.18
CA ASP A 171 4.07 -14.49 9.44
C ASP A 171 3.21 -13.72 10.46
N PRO A 172 2.78 -14.34 11.56
CA PRO A 172 1.95 -13.67 12.57
C PRO A 172 2.66 -12.50 13.26
N LYS A 173 4.00 -12.40 13.19
CA LYS A 173 4.75 -11.22 13.66
C LYS A 173 4.62 -10.03 12.72
N ILE A 174 4.25 -10.27 11.47
CA ILE A 174 4.02 -9.28 10.43
C ILE A 174 2.53 -8.93 10.44
N ILE A 175 1.62 -9.89 10.24
CA ILE A 175 0.19 -9.59 9.98
C ILE A 175 -0.68 -9.29 11.20
N ARG A 176 -0.23 -9.54 12.44
CA ARG A 176 -1.03 -9.33 13.68
C ARG A 176 -0.36 -8.34 14.63
N ARG A 177 0.04 -7.18 14.12
CA ARG A 177 0.57 -6.09 14.95
C ARG A 177 -0.57 -5.34 15.64
N ASP A 178 -0.32 -4.92 16.88
CA ASP A 178 -1.23 -4.08 17.66
C ASP A 178 -0.56 -2.72 17.94
N PRO A 179 -1.18 -1.57 17.60
CA PRO A 179 -2.41 -1.45 16.79
C PRO A 179 -2.21 -1.86 15.33
N THR A 180 -3.20 -2.45 14.65
CA THR A 180 -3.03 -2.88 13.25
C THR A 180 -2.64 -1.73 12.32
N PHE A 181 -3.20 -0.53 12.55
CA PHE A 181 -2.82 0.69 11.86
C PHE A 181 -2.12 1.67 12.79
N CYS A 182 -1.06 2.32 12.32
CA CYS A 182 -0.36 3.39 13.04
C CYS A 182 -0.37 4.69 12.22
N PRO A 183 -0.98 5.78 12.71
CA PRO A 183 -0.95 7.06 12.02
C PRO A 183 0.47 7.61 11.89
N ALA A 184 0.74 8.31 10.78
CA ALA A 184 2.03 8.94 10.53
C ALA A 184 2.41 9.90 11.66
N GLY A 185 3.67 9.85 12.08
CA GLY A 185 4.21 10.67 13.17
C GLY A 185 3.88 10.16 14.58
N GLN A 186 3.08 9.10 14.72
CA GLN A 186 2.85 8.45 16.02
C GLN A 186 3.85 7.31 16.25
N VAL A 187 4.30 7.16 17.50
CA VAL A 187 5.20 6.07 17.89
C VAL A 187 4.36 4.87 18.29
N ARG A 188 4.55 3.75 17.59
CA ARG A 188 3.96 2.47 17.97
C ARG A 188 4.44 2.07 19.38
N PRO A 189 3.53 1.61 20.26
CA PRO A 189 3.92 1.09 21.57
C PRO A 189 4.97 -0.02 21.42
N ARG A 190 6.05 0.03 22.21
CA ARG A 190 7.02 -1.07 22.25
C ARG A 190 6.30 -2.34 22.70
N ARG A 191 6.60 -3.48 22.06
CA ARG A 191 6.17 -4.78 22.57
C ARG A 191 6.56 -4.87 24.04
N SER A 192 5.57 -5.03 24.92
CA SER A 192 5.83 -5.50 26.27
C SER A 192 6.48 -6.87 26.12
N GLY A 193 7.80 -6.91 26.25
CA GLY A 193 8.55 -8.16 26.23
C GLY A 193 7.95 -9.03 27.34
N GLY A 194 7.33 -10.14 26.95
CA GLY A 194 6.89 -11.15 27.90
C GLY A 194 8.09 -11.47 28.76
N LYS A 195 8.04 -11.10 30.05
CA LYS A 195 9.00 -11.59 31.03
C LYS A 195 8.85 -13.10 31.01
N GLY A 196 9.78 -13.77 30.33
CA GLY A 196 9.95 -15.21 30.48
C GLY A 196 10.10 -15.47 31.96
N SER A 197 9.11 -16.15 32.54
CA SER A 197 9.25 -16.75 33.85
C SER A 197 10.39 -17.75 33.77
N ARG A 198 11.60 -17.33 34.15
CA ARG A 198 12.64 -18.25 34.59
C ARG A 198 12.12 -18.86 35.90
N ASN A 199 11.43 -19.98 35.80
CA ASN A 199 11.27 -20.84 36.96
C ASN A 199 12.64 -21.46 37.27
N ARG A 200 13.01 -21.31 38.54
CA ARG A 200 14.16 -21.90 39.20
C ARG A 200 14.04 -23.41 39.27
#